data_AF-A0A5U8JJ52-F1
#
_entry.id   AF-A0A5U8JJ52-F1
#
_cell.length_a   1.000
_cell.length_b   1.000
_cell.length_c   1.000
_cell.angle_alpha   90.00
_cell.angle_beta   90.00
_cell.angle_gamma   90.00
#
_symmetry.space_group_name_H-M   'P 1'
#
loop_
_entity.id
_entity.type
_entity.pdbx_description
1 polymer ?
#
loop_
_entity_poly.entity_id
_entity_poly.type
_entity_poly.pdbx_seq_one_letter_code
_entity_poly.pdbx_strand_id
1 'polypeptide(L)'
;VQVGIRLTQSAVPASQRGEKIISIVNSLSIGSQPIAGTLVEDSSAYYEIVVSANSNNTLTAQAFVNKQSVFTATGPIRQGYPILLRVGIDNTGFTVLSADDFTFMLNDIYIAELDYNSDGTVTPQLLGNLTLEPFTVASYTGDKHTNTKNQDIVTALNTLDPNNDLGVLAIKPVEQAAGVTFNAPDIAGKSIYGASLNIVYKDSVAPNNRLSYQITEGTTQLPEEMITERNADVAGFTTVSKILTVPVTGGDWNAENLRFKLDMFNRGADAE
;
A
#
# COMPACT_ATOMS: atom_id res chain seq x y z
N VAL A 1 -15.66 10.82 4.93
CA VAL A 1 -15.26 9.44 4.56
C VAL A 1 -13.96 9.51 3.80
N GLN A 2 -13.06 8.58 4.06
CA GLN A 2 -11.82 8.37 3.33
C GLN A 2 -11.85 6.98 2.70
N VAL A 3 -11.44 6.88 1.44
CA VAL A 3 -11.33 5.61 0.72
C VAL A 3 -9.91 5.50 0.18
N GLY A 4 -9.19 4.45 0.53
CA GLY A 4 -7.92 4.10 -0.11
C GLY A 4 -8.11 3.00 -1.11
N ILE A 5 -7.45 3.11 -2.25
CA ILE A 5 -7.43 2.11 -3.32
C ILE A 5 -6.06 2.06 -3.98
N ARG A 6 -5.58 0.85 -4.29
CA ARG A 6 -4.45 0.65 -5.21
C ARG A 6 -4.99 0.47 -6.62
N LEU A 7 -4.50 1.29 -7.54
CA LEU A 7 -4.75 1.18 -8.97
C LEU A 7 -3.51 0.62 -9.64
N THR A 8 -3.63 -0.55 -10.26
CA THR A 8 -2.59 -1.17 -11.08
C THR A 8 -3.05 -1.23 -12.53
N GLN A 9 -2.18 -0.87 -13.47
CA GLN A 9 -2.45 -0.94 -14.91
C GLN A 9 -1.33 -1.64 -15.66
N SER A 10 -1.66 -2.33 -16.75
CA SER A 10 -0.66 -2.84 -17.70
C SER A 10 0.08 -1.68 -18.36
N ALA A 11 1.28 -1.94 -18.90
CA ALA A 11 2.07 -0.92 -19.60
C ALA A 11 1.25 -0.24 -20.71
N VAL A 12 1.15 1.09 -20.65
CA VAL A 12 0.26 1.87 -21.52
C VAL A 12 1.08 2.61 -22.60
N PRO A 13 0.63 2.63 -23.88
CA PRO A 13 1.17 3.51 -24.89
C PRO A 13 1.09 5.00 -24.49
N ALA A 14 2.09 5.79 -24.90
CA ALA A 14 2.19 7.20 -24.52
C ALA A 14 0.99 8.09 -24.95
N SER A 15 0.16 7.63 -25.89
CA SER A 15 -1.05 8.30 -26.38
C SER A 15 -2.21 8.34 -25.37
N GLN A 16 -2.17 7.53 -24.31
CA GLN A 16 -3.26 7.39 -23.33
C GLN A 16 -2.92 8.06 -21.97
N ARG A 17 -1.87 8.89 -21.92
CA ARG A 17 -1.56 9.69 -20.71
C ARG A 17 -2.63 10.75 -20.49
N GLY A 18 -3.37 10.65 -19.39
CA GLY A 18 -4.33 11.69 -18.97
C GLY A 18 -5.80 11.28 -18.98
N GLU A 19 -6.11 9.99 -18.97
CA GLU A 19 -7.49 9.50 -18.90
C GLU A 19 -8.01 9.40 -17.46
N LYS A 20 -9.31 9.68 -17.31
CA LYS A 20 -9.98 9.82 -16.01
C LYS A 20 -10.55 8.49 -15.53
N ILE A 21 -9.92 7.91 -14.51
CA ILE A 21 -10.27 6.60 -13.95
C ILE A 21 -10.98 6.72 -12.59
N ILE A 22 -10.83 7.85 -11.89
CA ILE A 22 -11.49 8.10 -10.61
C ILE A 22 -12.44 9.29 -10.75
N SER A 23 -13.69 9.11 -10.33
CA SER A 23 -14.68 10.19 -10.30
C SER A 23 -15.57 10.13 -9.05
N ILE A 24 -15.88 11.32 -8.50
CA ILE A 24 -16.88 11.47 -7.45
C ILE A 24 -18.15 12.07 -8.06
N VAL A 25 -19.28 11.40 -7.85
CA VAL A 25 -20.57 11.74 -8.45
C VAL A 25 -21.62 11.99 -7.37
N ASN A 26 -22.31 13.12 -7.47
CA ASN A 26 -23.52 13.41 -6.72
C ASN A 26 -24.50 14.10 -7.67
N SER A 27 -25.35 13.30 -8.34
CA SER A 27 -26.15 13.64 -9.54
C SER A 27 -25.35 14.01 -10.80
N LEU A 28 -24.26 14.76 -10.64
CA LEU A 28 -23.28 15.14 -11.65
C LEU A 28 -21.89 14.80 -11.11
N SER A 29 -20.91 14.67 -12.01
CA SER A 29 -19.51 14.59 -11.59
C SER A 29 -19.14 15.91 -10.93
N ILE A 30 -18.79 15.86 -9.64
CA ILE A 30 -18.24 17.01 -8.93
C ILE A 30 -16.72 17.09 -9.13
N GLY A 31 -16.16 16.09 -9.78
CA GLY A 31 -14.73 15.87 -9.80
C GLY A 31 -14.36 14.63 -10.60
N SER A 32 -13.42 14.82 -11.51
CA SER A 32 -12.78 13.74 -12.23
C SER A 32 -11.30 14.06 -12.30
N GLN A 33 -10.47 13.07 -12.07
CA GLN A 33 -9.04 13.23 -12.26
C GLN A 33 -8.51 12.23 -13.25
N PRO A 34 -7.58 12.66 -14.11
CA PRO A 34 -6.72 11.71 -14.76
C PRO A 34 -5.75 11.17 -13.73
N ILE A 35 -5.79 9.88 -13.38
CA ILE A 35 -4.68 9.35 -12.60
C ILE A 35 -4.39 7.88 -12.83
N ALA A 36 -3.41 7.67 -13.71
CA ALA A 36 -2.31 6.76 -13.52
C ALA A 36 -1.16 7.30 -14.39
N GLY A 37 -0.51 8.37 -13.91
CA GLY A 37 0.75 8.84 -14.47
C GLY A 37 1.85 7.85 -14.11
N THR A 38 1.76 6.62 -14.60
CA THR A 38 2.84 5.66 -14.57
C THR A 38 3.91 6.23 -15.49
N LEU A 39 4.94 6.85 -14.92
CA LEU A 39 6.07 7.37 -15.67
C LEU A 39 6.85 6.19 -16.26
N VAL A 40 6.36 5.59 -17.35
CA VAL A 40 7.02 4.54 -18.17
C VAL A 40 7.42 3.24 -17.43
N GLU A 41 7.48 3.23 -16.09
CA GLU A 41 8.10 2.20 -15.26
C GLU A 41 7.21 1.73 -14.08
N ASP A 42 6.36 2.60 -13.51
CA ASP A 42 5.53 2.27 -12.33
C ASP A 42 4.15 1.72 -12.72
N SER A 43 3.89 0.42 -12.75
CA SER A 43 2.58 -0.14 -13.12
C SER A 43 1.45 0.03 -12.07
N SER A 44 1.71 0.67 -10.93
CA SER A 44 0.79 0.70 -9.78
C SER A 44 0.92 1.98 -8.94
N ALA A 45 -0.21 2.54 -8.49
CA ALA A 45 -0.25 3.71 -7.60
C ALA A 45 -1.35 3.59 -6.53
N TYR A 46 -1.04 4.05 -5.32
CA TYR A 46 -1.98 4.09 -4.20
C TYR A 46 -2.64 5.46 -4.08
N TYR A 47 -3.97 5.47 -4.08
CA TYR A 47 -4.80 6.66 -4.00
C TYR A 47 -5.55 6.69 -2.70
N GLU A 48 -5.62 7.87 -2.10
CA GLU A 48 -6.48 8.13 -0.96
C GLU A 48 -7.42 9.27 -1.28
N ILE A 49 -8.71 9.01 -1.15
CA ILE A 49 -9.77 9.89 -1.60
C ILE A 49 -10.60 10.28 -0.38
N VAL A 50 -10.62 11.56 -0.07
CA VAL A 50 -11.40 12.11 1.04
C VAL A 50 -12.60 12.83 0.47
N VAL A 51 -13.79 12.44 0.95
CA VAL A 51 -15.05 13.07 0.61
C VAL A 51 -15.73 13.57 1.89
N SER A 52 -16.03 14.85 1.90
CA SER A 52 -16.67 15.54 3.03
C SER A 52 -17.75 16.52 2.55
N ALA A 53 -18.70 16.81 3.43
CA ALA A 53 -19.83 17.69 3.19
C ALA A 53 -19.88 18.71 4.33
N ASN A 54 -19.90 20.00 4.02
CA ASN A 54 -20.01 21.02 5.05
C ASN A 54 -21.46 21.47 5.29
N SER A 55 -21.68 22.25 6.35
CA SER A 55 -22.98 22.82 6.73
C SER A 55 -23.60 23.74 5.66
N ASN A 56 -22.82 24.20 4.69
CA ASN A 56 -23.26 25.02 3.56
C ASN A 56 -23.72 24.18 2.35
N ASN A 57 -24.01 22.89 2.54
CA ASN A 57 -24.36 21.95 1.46
C ASN A 57 -23.30 21.89 0.35
N THR A 58 -22.02 22.06 0.69
CA THR A 58 -20.91 21.91 -0.27
C THR A 58 -20.24 20.56 -0.05
N LEU A 59 -20.13 19.78 -1.13
CA LEU A 59 -19.35 18.56 -1.22
C LEU A 59 -17.92 18.94 -1.59
N THR A 60 -16.95 18.42 -0.86
CA THR A 60 -15.52 18.54 -1.15
C THR A 60 -14.98 17.14 -1.38
N ALA A 61 -14.30 16.96 -2.51
CA ALA A 61 -13.56 15.76 -2.84
C ALA A 61 -12.08 16.10 -3.02
N GLN A 62 -11.22 15.36 -2.35
CA GLN A 62 -9.76 15.48 -2.46
C GLN A 62 -9.18 14.12 -2.77
N ALA A 63 -8.18 14.06 -3.64
CA ALA A 63 -7.42 12.83 -3.87
C ALA A 63 -5.93 13.09 -3.67
N PHE A 64 -5.28 12.07 -3.12
CA PHE A 64 -3.87 12.10 -2.75
C PHE A 64 -3.15 10.87 -3.30
N VAL A 65 -1.93 11.10 -3.79
CA VAL A 65 -0.96 10.04 -4.13
C VAL A 65 0.32 10.40 -3.41
N ASN A 66 0.91 9.45 -2.69
CA ASN A 66 2.14 9.70 -1.91
C ASN A 66 2.02 10.96 -1.01
N LYS A 67 0.85 11.17 -0.38
CA LYS A 67 0.49 12.34 0.45
C LYS A 67 0.39 13.68 -0.27
N GLN A 68 0.70 13.73 -1.56
CA GLN A 68 0.54 14.95 -2.34
C GLN A 68 -0.89 15.05 -2.82
N SER A 69 -1.53 16.20 -2.57
CA SER A 69 -2.83 16.47 -3.18
C SER A 69 -2.61 16.55 -4.69
N VAL A 70 -3.10 15.54 -5.38
CA VAL A 70 -3.16 15.51 -6.83
C VAL A 70 -4.47 16.11 -7.32
N PHE A 71 -5.44 16.28 -6.40
CA PHE A 71 -6.77 16.75 -6.71
C PHE A 71 -7.48 17.39 -5.54
N THR A 72 -8.22 18.46 -5.85
CA THR A 72 -9.30 18.97 -5.01
C THR A 72 -10.39 19.50 -5.92
N ALA A 73 -11.65 19.15 -5.63
CA ALA A 73 -12.82 19.75 -6.23
C ALA A 73 -13.93 19.95 -5.22
N THR A 74 -14.74 20.96 -5.49
CA THR A 74 -15.91 21.31 -4.68
C THR A 74 -17.13 21.48 -5.57
N GLY A 75 -18.29 21.13 -5.04
CA GLY A 75 -19.55 21.30 -5.74
C GLY A 75 -20.73 21.29 -4.78
N PRO A 76 -21.89 21.85 -5.17
CA PRO A 76 -23.09 21.80 -4.35
C PRO A 76 -23.59 20.35 -4.20
N ILE A 77 -24.03 19.99 -3.00
CA ILE A 77 -24.70 18.72 -2.72
C ILE A 77 -26.12 18.79 -3.27
N ARG A 78 -26.45 17.83 -4.13
CA ARG A 78 -27.82 17.58 -4.58
C ARG A 78 -28.49 16.60 -3.64
N GLN A 79 -29.34 17.16 -2.78
CA GLN A 79 -30.17 16.40 -1.86
C GLN A 79 -31.00 15.35 -2.61
N GLY A 80 -31.14 14.15 -2.00
CA GLY A 80 -31.84 13.01 -2.61
C GLY A 80 -31.01 12.18 -3.59
N TYR A 81 -29.77 12.57 -3.91
CA TYR A 81 -28.84 11.77 -4.70
C TYR A 81 -27.74 11.19 -3.81
N PRO A 82 -27.35 9.92 -3.98
CA PRO A 82 -26.21 9.36 -3.27
C PRO A 82 -24.90 10.02 -3.72
N ILE A 83 -23.88 9.95 -2.86
CA ILE A 83 -22.50 10.25 -3.23
C ILE A 83 -21.87 8.92 -3.67
N LEU A 84 -21.33 8.88 -4.89
CA LEU A 84 -20.73 7.70 -5.47
C LEU A 84 -19.25 7.97 -5.75
N LEU A 85 -18.39 7.11 -5.25
CA LEU A 85 -17.04 6.94 -5.80
C LEU A 85 -17.13 5.96 -6.96
N ARG A 86 -16.77 6.40 -8.15
CA ARG A 86 -16.66 5.56 -9.34
C ARG A 86 -15.19 5.34 -9.65
N VAL A 87 -14.85 4.09 -9.85
CA VAL A 87 -13.53 3.69 -10.30
C VAL A 87 -13.69 2.91 -11.60
N GLY A 88 -13.01 3.37 -12.63
CA GLY A 88 -13.21 2.98 -14.01
C GLY A 88 -13.36 4.19 -14.91
N ILE A 89 -13.40 3.91 -16.21
CA ILE A 89 -13.48 4.90 -17.27
C ILE A 89 -14.79 5.71 -17.09
N ASP A 90 -14.67 7.04 -17.05
CA ASP A 90 -15.83 7.90 -16.96
C ASP A 90 -16.69 7.87 -18.25
N ASN A 91 -17.88 8.47 -18.17
CA ASN A 91 -18.85 8.48 -19.28
C ASN A 91 -18.34 9.21 -20.55
N THR A 92 -17.15 9.83 -20.54
CA THR A 92 -16.56 10.48 -21.72
C THR A 92 -15.84 9.51 -22.64
N GLY A 93 -15.70 8.24 -22.24
CA GLY A 93 -15.29 7.15 -23.11
C GLY A 93 -13.78 7.06 -23.32
N PHE A 94 -13.25 5.87 -23.12
CA PHE A 94 -11.89 5.47 -23.48
C PHE A 94 -11.87 5.09 -24.96
N THR A 95 -10.78 5.40 -25.68
CA THR A 95 -10.54 4.85 -27.02
C THR A 95 -9.31 3.94 -26.98
N VAL A 96 -9.53 2.63 -26.84
CA VAL A 96 -8.46 1.64 -27.07
C VAL A 96 -8.25 1.62 -28.57
N LEU A 97 -7.02 1.86 -29.04
CA LEU A 97 -6.70 1.43 -30.38
C LEU A 97 -6.83 -0.09 -30.40
N SER A 98 -7.45 -0.65 -31.44
CA SER A 98 -7.80 -2.08 -31.53
C SER A 98 -6.62 -3.07 -31.42
N ALA A 99 -5.39 -2.56 -31.36
CA ALA A 99 -4.15 -3.33 -31.28
C ALA A 99 -3.49 -3.30 -29.89
N ASP A 100 -4.04 -2.57 -28.92
CA ASP A 100 -3.45 -2.41 -27.59
C ASP A 100 -4.25 -3.21 -26.54
N ASP A 101 -3.56 -4.10 -25.82
CA ASP A 101 -4.12 -4.78 -24.65
C ASP A 101 -4.02 -3.86 -23.42
N PHE A 102 -5.17 -3.56 -22.80
CA PHE A 102 -5.25 -2.74 -21.59
C PHE A 102 -5.92 -3.52 -20.46
N THR A 103 -5.25 -3.63 -19.32
CA THR A 103 -5.81 -4.20 -18.08
C THR A 103 -5.68 -3.19 -16.96
N PHE A 104 -6.76 -2.99 -16.21
CA PHE A 104 -6.76 -2.28 -14.94
C PHE A 104 -7.18 -3.23 -13.81
N MET A 105 -6.56 -3.10 -12.65
CA MET A 105 -6.88 -3.86 -11.45
C MET A 105 -7.04 -2.93 -10.25
N LEU A 106 -8.09 -3.19 -9.48
CA LEU A 106 -8.33 -2.57 -8.18
C LEU A 106 -7.85 -3.52 -7.10
N ASN A 107 -6.84 -3.09 -6.35
CA ASN A 107 -6.29 -3.82 -5.21
C ASN A 107 -6.42 -2.98 -3.94
N ASP A 108 -6.25 -3.63 -2.78
CA ASP A 108 -6.10 -3.00 -1.46
C ASP A 108 -7.08 -1.85 -1.19
N ILE A 109 -8.37 -2.18 -1.05
CA ILE A 109 -9.43 -1.20 -0.76
C ILE A 109 -9.64 -1.08 0.75
N TYR A 110 -9.65 0.14 1.27
CA TYR A 110 -10.18 0.41 2.61
C TYR A 110 -11.15 1.58 2.59
N ILE A 111 -12.08 1.58 3.55
CA ILE A 111 -13.03 2.67 3.77
C ILE A 111 -12.97 3.02 5.25
N ALA A 112 -12.78 4.31 5.55
CA ALA A 112 -12.76 4.83 6.91
C ALA A 112 -13.69 6.04 7.04
N GLU A 113 -14.32 6.17 8.20
CA GLU A 113 -15.00 7.39 8.59
C GLU A 113 -13.99 8.36 9.18
N LEU A 114 -14.18 9.66 8.91
CA LEU A 114 -13.34 10.72 9.44
C LEU A 114 -14.23 11.68 10.21
N ASP A 115 -13.77 12.11 11.39
CA ASP A 115 -14.46 13.10 12.19
C ASP A 115 -14.39 14.49 11.54
N TYR A 116 -15.45 15.26 11.72
CA TYR A 116 -15.46 16.67 11.37
C TYR A 116 -14.74 17.48 12.44
N ASN A 117 -13.94 18.44 11.98
CA ASN A 117 -13.39 19.49 12.82
C ASN A 117 -14.52 20.43 13.30
N SER A 118 -14.23 21.22 14.33
CA SER A 118 -15.19 22.19 14.89
C SER A 118 -15.65 23.26 13.89
N ASP A 119 -14.87 23.51 12.84
CA ASP A 119 -15.19 24.44 11.75
C ASP A 119 -15.97 23.79 10.59
N GLY A 120 -16.32 22.50 10.70
CA GLY A 120 -17.04 21.75 9.67
C GLY A 120 -16.17 21.30 8.49
N THR A 121 -14.85 21.43 8.59
CA THR A 121 -13.90 20.79 7.67
C THR A 121 -13.58 19.36 8.11
N VAL A 122 -12.92 18.60 7.26
CA VAL A 122 -12.38 17.27 7.59
C VAL A 122 -10.88 17.31 7.32
N THR A 123 -10.09 16.82 8.27
CA THR A 123 -8.65 16.64 8.08
C THR A 123 -8.40 15.25 7.50
N PRO A 124 -7.87 15.13 6.26
CA PRO A 124 -7.45 13.84 5.72
C PRO A 124 -6.48 13.12 6.66
N GLN A 125 -6.75 11.85 6.94
CA GLN A 125 -5.86 11.00 7.73
C GLN A 125 -5.17 10.02 6.79
N LEU A 126 -4.43 10.57 5.83
CA LEU A 126 -3.76 9.83 4.77
C LEU A 126 -2.87 8.74 5.37
N LEU A 127 -3.09 7.49 4.95
CA LEU A 127 -2.21 6.38 5.23
C LEU A 127 -0.80 6.79 4.84
N GLY A 128 0.04 6.82 5.86
CA GLY A 128 1.42 7.16 5.72
C GLY A 128 1.88 8.37 6.53
N ASN A 129 1.05 9.16 7.23
CA ASN A 129 1.63 10.13 8.18
C ASN A 129 0.98 10.20 9.55
N LEU A 130 1.01 9.06 10.23
CA LEU A 130 1.91 8.97 11.35
C LEU A 130 2.85 7.80 11.07
N THR A 131 4.04 8.07 10.52
CA THR A 131 5.13 7.10 10.74
C THR A 131 5.38 7.17 12.24
N LEU A 132 4.73 6.28 12.99
CA LEU A 132 5.41 5.68 14.11
C LEU A 132 6.78 5.31 13.56
N GLU A 133 7.85 5.80 14.18
CA GLU A 133 9.22 5.52 13.74
C GLU A 133 9.30 4.09 13.20
N PRO A 134 9.94 3.87 12.03
CA PRO A 134 9.99 2.56 11.40
C PRO A 134 10.22 1.52 12.48
N PHE A 135 9.34 0.51 12.51
CA PHE A 135 9.43 -0.60 13.45
C PHE A 135 10.89 -1.05 13.53
N THR A 136 11.55 -0.77 14.65
CA THR A 136 12.95 -1.12 14.80
C THR A 136 13.02 -2.62 14.98
N VAL A 137 13.94 -3.27 14.28
CA VAL A 137 14.16 -4.71 14.42
C VAL A 137 14.71 -4.98 15.80
N ALA A 138 13.97 -5.72 16.60
CA ALA A 138 14.37 -6.13 17.95
C ALA A 138 15.33 -7.33 17.90
N SER A 139 15.01 -8.29 17.03
CA SER A 139 15.78 -9.52 16.91
C SER A 139 15.61 -10.15 15.52
N TYR A 140 16.59 -10.99 15.18
CA TYR A 140 16.60 -11.82 13.99
C TYR A 140 16.86 -13.27 14.37
N THR A 141 16.16 -14.20 13.73
CA THR A 141 16.34 -15.65 13.86
C THR A 141 16.45 -16.29 12.49
N GLY A 142 17.28 -17.33 12.36
CA GLY A 142 17.54 -18.04 11.10
C GLY A 142 19.01 -18.42 11.00
N ASP A 143 19.40 -19.05 9.89
CA ASP A 143 20.81 -19.25 9.58
C ASP A 143 21.54 -17.88 9.59
N LYS A 144 22.84 -17.86 9.91
CA LYS A 144 23.60 -16.59 9.94
C LYS A 144 23.67 -15.98 8.54
N HIS A 145 22.72 -15.12 8.23
CA HIS A 145 22.75 -14.26 7.07
C HIS A 145 23.51 -12.98 7.49
N THR A 146 24.61 -12.67 6.83
CA THR A 146 25.19 -11.32 6.85
C THR A 146 24.74 -10.61 5.58
N ASN A 147 24.58 -9.30 5.61
CA ASN A 147 24.33 -8.57 4.36
C ASN A 147 25.56 -8.68 3.42
N THR A 148 25.43 -8.20 2.19
CA THR A 148 26.55 -8.17 1.22
C THR A 148 27.77 -7.35 1.68
N LYS A 149 27.64 -6.62 2.80
CA LYS A 149 28.70 -5.84 3.46
C LYS A 149 29.24 -6.50 4.75
N ASN A 150 28.91 -7.77 5.00
CA ASN A 150 29.29 -8.53 6.21
C ASN A 150 28.83 -7.91 7.54
N GLN A 151 27.80 -7.06 7.51
CA GLN A 151 27.19 -6.50 8.71
C GLN A 151 26.13 -7.45 9.25
N ASP A 152 25.96 -7.41 10.56
CA ASP A 152 24.84 -8.02 11.27
C ASP A 152 23.51 -7.42 10.77
N ILE A 153 22.52 -8.27 10.48
CA ILE A 153 21.25 -7.88 9.86
C ILE A 153 20.44 -6.94 10.75
N VAL A 154 20.40 -7.19 12.06
CA VAL A 154 19.65 -6.35 13.00
C VAL A 154 20.25 -4.95 13.02
N THR A 155 21.58 -4.87 13.08
CA THR A 155 22.31 -3.60 13.03
C THR A 155 22.05 -2.88 11.71
N ALA A 156 22.18 -3.58 10.58
CA ALA A 156 22.00 -3.01 9.25
C ALA A 156 20.58 -2.48 9.00
N LEU A 157 19.55 -3.25 9.38
CA LEU A 157 18.14 -2.83 9.20
C LEU A 157 17.75 -1.64 10.08
N ASN A 158 18.39 -1.47 11.25
CA ASN A 158 18.13 -0.36 12.17
C ASN A 158 18.96 0.89 11.90
N THR A 159 20.11 0.79 11.21
CA THR A 159 20.90 1.96 10.81
C THR A 159 20.37 2.51 9.50
N LEU A 160 19.19 3.14 9.55
CA LEU A 160 18.62 3.93 8.47
C LEU A 160 19.57 5.09 8.11
N ASP A 161 20.53 4.85 7.23
CA ASP A 161 21.30 5.88 6.53
C ASP A 161 20.84 5.90 5.07
N PRO A 162 20.13 6.95 4.63
CA PRO A 162 19.64 7.05 3.25
C PRO A 162 20.75 7.12 2.20
N ASN A 163 22.02 7.29 2.60
CA ASN A 163 23.18 7.27 1.72
C ASN A 163 23.97 5.96 1.78
N ASN A 164 23.59 5.03 2.67
CA ASN A 164 24.30 3.77 2.84
C ASN A 164 23.51 2.66 2.16
N ASP A 165 24.11 2.06 1.12
CA ASP A 165 23.65 0.77 0.59
C ASP A 165 23.67 -0.26 1.74
N LEU A 166 22.52 -0.57 2.35
CA LEU A 166 22.47 -1.46 3.53
C LEU A 166 22.75 -2.93 3.18
N GLY A 167 23.12 -3.21 1.92
CA GLY A 167 23.22 -4.55 1.38
C GLY A 167 21.87 -5.24 1.29
N VAL A 168 21.80 -6.32 0.52
CA VAL A 168 20.56 -7.09 0.37
C VAL A 168 20.58 -8.28 1.32
N LEU A 169 19.48 -8.53 2.02
CA LEU A 169 19.26 -9.79 2.71
C LEU A 169 19.04 -10.89 1.68
N ALA A 170 20.06 -11.74 1.49
CA ALA A 170 19.96 -12.88 0.60
C ALA A 170 19.31 -14.07 1.31
N ILE A 171 18.01 -14.29 1.05
CA ILE A 171 17.29 -15.47 1.50
C ILE A 171 17.57 -16.61 0.52
N LYS A 172 18.61 -17.40 0.83
CA LYS A 172 18.89 -18.64 0.09
C LYS A 172 17.80 -19.69 0.41
N PRO A 173 17.64 -20.75 -0.41
CA PRO A 173 16.86 -21.90 0.01
C PRO A 173 17.49 -22.44 1.31
N VAL A 174 16.80 -22.26 2.42
CA VAL A 174 17.21 -22.69 3.76
C VAL A 174 16.04 -23.41 4.40
N GLU A 175 16.32 -24.40 5.24
CA GLU A 175 15.27 -25.18 5.92
C GLU A 175 14.56 -24.36 7.02
N GLN A 176 15.18 -23.28 7.50
CA GLN A 176 14.64 -22.40 8.55
C GLN A 176 14.29 -21.02 8.01
N ALA A 177 13.14 -20.49 8.41
CA ALA A 177 12.71 -19.15 8.03
C ALA A 177 13.70 -18.07 8.49
N ALA A 178 13.82 -17.01 7.71
CA ALA A 178 14.38 -15.74 8.17
C ALA A 178 13.30 -15.01 8.98
N GLY A 179 13.41 -15.05 10.30
CA GLY A 179 12.46 -14.43 11.22
C GLY A 179 12.95 -13.07 11.72
N VAL A 180 12.14 -12.04 11.53
CA VAL A 180 12.39 -10.67 12.02
C VAL A 180 11.33 -10.32 13.04
N THR A 181 11.73 -9.95 14.25
CA THR A 181 10.79 -9.43 15.27
C THR A 181 11.00 -7.94 15.41
N PHE A 182 9.90 -7.18 15.47
CA PHE A 182 9.93 -5.74 15.57
C PHE A 182 9.60 -5.26 16.98
N ASN A 183 10.23 -4.15 17.40
CA ASN A 183 9.84 -3.43 18.59
C ASN A 183 8.46 -2.80 18.39
N ALA A 184 7.63 -2.84 19.43
CA ALA A 184 6.37 -2.13 19.41
C ALA A 184 6.61 -0.62 19.29
N PRO A 185 5.84 0.08 18.46
CA PRO A 185 5.99 1.51 18.26
C PRO A 185 5.37 2.28 19.43
N ASP A 186 5.85 3.50 19.68
CA ASP A 186 5.22 4.38 20.68
C ASP A 186 3.92 5.00 20.16
N ILE A 187 2.80 4.44 20.63
CA ILE A 187 1.44 4.86 20.27
C ILE A 187 0.77 5.78 21.31
N ALA A 188 1.50 6.31 22.29
CA ALA A 188 0.90 7.15 23.32
C ALA A 188 0.18 8.37 22.70
N GLY A 189 -1.12 8.51 23.00
CA GLY A 189 -1.96 9.61 22.50
C GLY A 189 -2.27 9.56 20.99
N LYS A 190 -2.04 8.41 20.34
CA LYS A 190 -2.21 8.25 18.88
C LYS A 190 -3.30 7.21 18.58
N SER A 191 -4.14 7.51 17.60
CA SER A 191 -5.08 6.55 17.01
C SER A 191 -4.45 5.91 15.78
N ILE A 192 -4.46 4.58 15.71
CA ILE A 192 -3.90 3.81 14.60
C ILE A 192 -5.05 3.23 13.77
N TYR A 193 -5.02 3.51 12.47
CA TYR A 193 -6.08 3.12 11.52
C TYR A 193 -5.70 1.91 10.66
N GLY A 194 -4.45 1.45 10.77
CA GLY A 194 -3.96 0.29 10.06
C GLY A 194 -2.44 0.17 10.17
N ALA A 195 -1.95 -1.03 9.86
CA ALA A 195 -0.53 -1.32 9.68
C ALA A 195 -0.27 -1.70 8.22
N SER A 196 0.92 -1.38 7.71
CA SER A 196 1.34 -1.81 6.37
C SER A 196 2.71 -2.45 6.42
N LEU A 197 2.83 -3.63 5.81
CA LEU A 197 4.10 -4.26 5.52
C LEU A 197 4.48 -3.97 4.07
N ASN A 198 5.71 -3.53 3.84
CA ASN A 198 6.26 -3.35 2.50
C ASN A 198 7.54 -4.18 2.38
N ILE A 199 7.56 -5.10 1.42
CA ILE A 199 8.71 -5.95 1.10
C ILE A 199 9.26 -5.51 -0.25
N VAL A 200 10.46 -4.91 -0.23
CA VAL A 200 11.20 -4.58 -1.45
C VAL A 200 12.20 -5.70 -1.70
N TYR A 201 12.04 -6.42 -2.80
CA TYR A 201 12.87 -7.58 -3.11
C TYR A 201 13.32 -7.61 -4.57
N LYS A 202 14.35 -8.40 -4.84
CA LYS A 202 14.84 -8.72 -6.18
C LYS A 202 14.57 -10.19 -6.46
N ASP A 203 13.90 -10.48 -7.57
CA ASP A 203 13.51 -11.84 -7.91
C ASP A 203 14.73 -12.74 -8.20
N SER A 204 14.58 -14.04 -7.98
CA SER A 204 15.61 -15.02 -8.30
C SER A 204 15.58 -15.37 -9.79
N VAL A 205 16.75 -15.53 -10.40
CA VAL A 205 16.85 -16.16 -11.72
C VAL A 205 16.44 -17.63 -11.71
N ALA A 206 16.36 -18.27 -10.53
CA ALA A 206 15.96 -19.65 -10.39
C ALA A 206 14.42 -19.77 -10.44
N PRO A 207 13.85 -20.54 -11.39
CA PRO A 207 12.40 -20.52 -11.64
C PRO A 207 11.56 -21.05 -10.47
N ASN A 208 12.11 -21.90 -9.61
CA ASN A 208 11.33 -22.54 -8.56
C ASN A 208 11.43 -21.82 -7.21
N ASN A 209 12.22 -20.76 -7.09
CA ASN A 209 12.32 -20.01 -5.85
C ASN A 209 11.17 -19.00 -5.75
N ARG A 210 10.40 -19.06 -4.66
CA ARG A 210 9.37 -18.09 -4.32
C ARG A 210 9.54 -17.61 -2.90
N LEU A 211 9.50 -16.29 -2.75
CA LEU A 211 9.44 -15.68 -1.43
C LEU A 211 8.02 -15.85 -0.90
N SER A 212 7.90 -16.58 0.20
CA SER A 212 6.69 -16.64 1.00
C SER A 212 6.94 -15.90 2.31
N TYR A 213 5.91 -15.28 2.86
CA TYR A 213 6.00 -14.57 4.12
C TYR A 213 4.81 -14.90 5.01
N GLN A 214 5.03 -14.81 6.31
CA GLN A 214 4.01 -14.99 7.32
C GLN A 214 4.13 -13.92 8.39
N ILE A 215 3.01 -13.28 8.70
CA ILE A 215 2.94 -12.21 9.69
C ILE A 215 2.38 -12.81 10.98
N THR A 216 2.97 -12.46 12.11
CA THR A 216 2.36 -12.66 13.44
C THR A 216 2.00 -11.29 14.00
N GLU A 217 0.73 -11.12 14.37
CA GLU A 217 0.16 -9.93 15.01
C GLU A 217 -0.11 -10.25 16.49
N GLY A 218 0.63 -9.59 17.39
CA GLY A 218 0.60 -9.91 18.82
C GLY A 218 1.06 -11.35 19.07
N THR A 219 0.11 -12.22 19.39
CA THR A 219 0.31 -13.66 19.57
C THR A 219 -0.34 -14.51 18.48
N THR A 220 -1.06 -13.87 17.55
CA THR A 220 -1.83 -14.56 16.52
C THR A 220 -1.05 -14.60 15.21
N GLN A 221 -0.85 -15.81 14.69
CA GLN A 221 -0.19 -16.02 13.42
C GLN A 221 -1.21 -15.95 12.28
N LEU A 222 -0.96 -15.10 11.29
CA LEU A 222 -1.78 -14.98 10.08
C LEU A 222 -1.42 -16.11 9.09
N PRO A 223 -2.31 -16.39 8.11
CA PRO A 223 -1.98 -17.30 7.01
C PRO A 223 -0.67 -16.91 6.31
N GLU A 224 0.09 -17.92 5.90
CA GLU A 224 1.26 -17.72 5.04
C GLU A 224 0.80 -17.25 3.66
N GLU A 225 1.51 -16.28 3.08
CA GLU A 225 1.27 -15.75 1.75
C GLU A 225 2.51 -15.97 0.87
N MET A 226 2.31 -16.53 -0.32
CA MET A 226 3.36 -16.69 -1.32
C MET A 226 3.29 -15.54 -2.32
N ILE A 227 4.43 -14.88 -2.57
CA ILE A 227 4.53 -13.89 -3.64
C ILE A 227 4.58 -14.65 -4.97
N THR A 228 3.48 -14.64 -5.71
CA THR A 228 3.32 -15.40 -6.97
C THR A 228 3.66 -14.57 -8.20
N GLU A 229 3.59 -13.25 -8.10
CA GLU A 229 3.94 -12.30 -9.16
C GLU A 229 5.44 -12.35 -9.44
N ARG A 230 5.82 -12.69 -10.68
CA ARG A 230 7.21 -12.60 -11.15
C ARG A 230 7.44 -11.30 -11.88
N ASN A 231 8.56 -10.67 -11.59
CA ASN A 231 9.08 -9.63 -12.46
C ASN A 231 9.88 -10.29 -13.60
N ALA A 232 9.54 -9.98 -14.85
CA ALA A 232 10.33 -10.44 -16.00
C ALA A 232 11.76 -9.84 -15.97
N ASP A 233 11.91 -8.68 -15.33
CA ASP A 233 13.19 -8.06 -15.05
C ASP A 233 13.72 -8.51 -13.68
N VAL A 234 14.51 -9.59 -13.69
CA VAL A 234 15.27 -10.10 -12.53
C VAL A 234 16.41 -9.17 -12.09
N ALA A 235 16.67 -8.07 -12.80
CA ALA A 235 17.65 -7.06 -12.41
C ALA A 235 17.04 -5.96 -11.52
N GLY A 236 15.74 -5.68 -11.68
CA GLY A 236 14.97 -4.67 -10.97
C GLY A 236 14.49 -5.08 -9.57
N PHE A 237 14.07 -4.09 -8.77
CA PHE A 237 13.42 -4.31 -7.48
C PHE A 237 11.90 -4.28 -7.64
N THR A 238 11.21 -5.12 -6.88
CA THR A 238 9.75 -5.20 -6.83
C THR A 238 9.29 -4.96 -5.40
N THR A 239 8.21 -4.20 -5.24
CA THR A 239 7.62 -3.93 -3.92
C THR A 239 6.28 -4.65 -3.80
N VAL A 240 6.16 -5.51 -2.78
CA VAL A 240 4.88 -6.09 -2.36
C VAL A 240 4.44 -5.37 -1.09
N SER A 241 3.17 -4.98 -1.03
CA SER A 241 2.59 -4.38 0.16
C SER A 241 1.41 -5.19 0.67
N LYS A 242 1.35 -5.39 1.99
CA LYS A 242 0.19 -5.92 2.69
C LYS A 242 -0.34 -4.85 3.64
N ILE A 243 -1.63 -4.52 3.54
CA ILE A 243 -2.30 -3.59 4.45
C ILE A 243 -3.19 -4.39 5.41
N LEU A 244 -3.04 -4.12 6.71
CA LEU A 244 -3.86 -4.64 7.78
C LEU A 244 -4.69 -3.47 8.32
N THR A 245 -5.97 -3.41 7.97
CA THR A 245 -6.86 -2.29 8.34
C THR A 245 -7.49 -2.47 9.71
N VAL A 246 -7.62 -3.72 10.17
CA VAL A 246 -8.22 -4.09 11.47
C VAL A 246 -7.35 -5.17 12.10
N PRO A 247 -7.16 -5.16 13.43
CA PRO A 247 -6.50 -6.25 14.13
C PRO A 247 -7.17 -7.59 13.85
N VAL A 248 -6.39 -8.67 13.82
CA VAL A 248 -6.89 -10.03 13.60
C VAL A 248 -7.91 -10.46 14.67
N THR A 249 -7.76 -9.95 15.89
CA THR A 249 -8.69 -10.19 17.00
C THR A 249 -9.91 -9.25 16.99
N GLY A 250 -9.98 -8.32 16.03
CA GLY A 250 -11.00 -7.27 15.94
C GLY A 250 -10.75 -6.11 16.91
N GLY A 251 -11.57 -5.06 16.77
CA GLY A 251 -11.48 -3.86 17.61
C GLY A 251 -10.37 -2.90 17.20
N ASP A 252 -9.91 -2.09 18.16
CA ASP A 252 -8.92 -1.04 17.92
C ASP A 252 -7.48 -1.55 18.01
N TRP A 253 -6.61 -0.94 17.20
CA TRP A 253 -5.16 -1.12 17.30
C TRP A 253 -4.61 -0.61 18.65
N ASN A 254 -3.76 -1.42 19.28
CA ASN A 254 -3.20 -1.18 20.61
C ASN A 254 -1.81 -1.82 20.76
N ALA A 255 -1.19 -1.66 21.93
CA ALA A 255 0.19 -2.11 22.18
C ALA A 255 0.41 -3.64 22.13
N GLU A 256 -0.65 -4.44 22.19
CA GLU A 256 -0.58 -5.90 22.06
C GLU A 256 -0.57 -6.31 20.59
N ASN A 257 -1.56 -5.86 19.80
CA ASN A 257 -1.69 -6.20 18.38
C ASN A 257 -0.73 -5.42 17.47
N LEU A 258 -0.02 -4.40 17.97
CA LEU A 258 1.09 -3.75 17.27
C LEU A 258 2.46 -4.40 17.52
N ARG A 259 2.50 -5.63 18.05
CA ARG A 259 3.72 -6.42 18.12
C ARG A 259 3.78 -7.31 16.90
N PHE A 260 4.63 -6.96 15.94
CA PHE A 260 4.75 -7.72 14.71
C PHE A 260 6.00 -8.61 14.70
N LYS A 261 5.84 -9.78 14.10
CA LYS A 261 6.92 -10.63 13.63
C LYS A 261 6.67 -10.99 12.16
N LEU A 262 7.72 -10.97 11.37
CA LEU A 262 7.70 -11.38 9.96
C LEU A 262 8.64 -12.58 9.79
N ASP A 263 8.08 -13.71 9.39
CA ASP A 263 8.84 -14.87 8.94
C ASP A 263 8.87 -14.90 7.41
N MET A 264 10.06 -15.02 6.83
CA MET A 264 10.26 -15.09 5.38
C MET A 264 10.89 -16.41 4.98
N PHE A 265 10.35 -17.03 3.94
CA PHE A 265 10.74 -18.34 3.44
C PHE A 265 11.09 -18.23 1.95
N ASN A 266 12.18 -18.89 1.54
CA ASN A 266 12.42 -19.16 0.13
C ASN A 266 12.02 -20.61 -0.13
N ARG A 267 10.81 -20.81 -0.66
CA ARG A 267 10.27 -22.15 -0.95
C ARG A 267 10.36 -22.48 -2.43
N GLY A 268 10.52 -23.77 -2.70
CA GLY A 268 10.29 -24.35 -4.02
C GLY A 268 8.82 -24.24 -4.42
N ALA A 269 8.51 -24.05 -5.69
CA ALA A 269 7.14 -24.08 -6.21
C ALA A 269 6.39 -25.40 -5.94
N ASP A 270 7.13 -26.48 -5.61
CA ASP A 270 6.60 -27.82 -5.34
C ASP A 270 6.44 -28.14 -3.84
N ALA A 271 6.65 -27.16 -2.94
CA ALA A 271 6.50 -27.34 -1.50
C ALA A 271 5.06 -27.01 -1.04
N GLU A 272 4.12 -27.89 -1.37
CA GLU A 272 2.85 -28.05 -0.64
C GLU A 272 2.95 -29.19 0.39
#